data_AF-X1LZ91-F1
#
_entry.id   AF-X1LZ91-F1
#
_cell.length_a   1.000
_cell.length_b   1.000
_cell.length_c   1.000
_cell.angle_alpha   90.00
_cell.angle_beta   90.00
_cell.angle_gamma   90.00
#
_symmetry.space_group_name_H-M   'P 1'
#
loop_
_entity.id
_entity.type
_entity.pdbx_description
1 polymer ?
#
loop_
_entity_poly.entity_id
_entity_poly.type
_entity_poly.pdbx_seq_one_letter_code
_entity_poly.pdbx_strand_id
1 'polypeptide(L)'
;NLKPSLPLQIAHEQFEEAMKVCWEIYGDLLAKGIKPEIARYVLPNACETQIICTWNFREIRHIIKLRTSKRALPEIRAVASEIRRIAQEIYGDLLAKGIKPEIAR
;
A
#
# COMPACT_ATOMS: atom_id res chain seq x y z
N ASN A 1 -13.35 18.97 -0.54
CA ASN A 1 -13.06 20.26 0.15
C ASN A 1 -12.83 20.10 1.65
N LEU A 2 -12.08 19.09 2.09
CA LEU A 2 -11.56 19.04 3.45
C LEU A 2 -10.09 19.46 3.37
N LYS A 3 -9.80 20.72 3.70
CA LYS A 3 -8.42 21.06 4.08
C LYS A 3 -8.12 20.21 5.33
N PRO A 4 -7.06 19.40 5.35
CA PRO A 4 -6.71 18.61 6.52
C PRO A 4 -6.54 19.53 7.72
N SER A 5 -6.86 19.08 8.93
CA SER A 5 -6.63 19.87 10.14
C SER A 5 -5.14 20.24 10.27
N LEU A 6 -4.81 21.38 10.88
CA LEU A 6 -3.43 21.88 11.01
C LEU A 6 -2.42 20.81 11.53
N PRO A 7 -2.76 19.94 12.51
CA PRO A 7 -1.86 18.86 12.93
C PRO A 7 -1.57 17.82 11.83
N LEU A 8 -2.56 17.52 10.97
CA LEU A 8 -2.37 16.63 9.82
C LEU A 8 -1.53 17.29 8.73
N GLN A 9 -1.60 18.62 8.59
CA GLN A 9 -0.76 19.38 7.66
C GLN A 9 0.70 19.37 8.10
N ILE A 10 0.97 19.67 9.38
CA ILE A 10 2.33 19.63 9.94
C ILE A 10 2.92 18.22 9.82
N ALA A 11 2.13 17.18 10.14
CA ALA A 11 2.58 15.79 9.97
C ALA A 11 2.90 15.44 8.51
N HIS A 12 2.14 15.99 7.55
CA HIS A 12 2.40 15.81 6.14
C HIS A 12 3.67 16.54 5.69
N GLU A 13 3.89 17.79 6.10
CA GLU A 13 5.10 18.54 5.79
C GLU A 13 6.36 17.86 6.32
N GLN A 14 6.32 17.37 7.57
CA GLN A 14 7.42 16.61 8.17
C GLN A 14 7.70 15.30 7.41
N PHE A 15 6.64 14.63 6.96
CA PHE A 15 6.75 13.43 6.14
C PHE A 15 7.43 13.74 4.80
N GLU A 16 6.96 14.74 4.07
CA GLU A 16 7.52 15.14 2.77
C GLU A 16 8.99 15.53 2.88
N GLU A 17 9.36 16.31 3.90
CA GLU A 17 10.75 16.69 4.16
C GLU A 17 11.62 15.46 4.45
N ALA A 18 11.15 14.52 5.28
CA ALA A 18 11.87 13.30 5.55
C ALA A 18 12.07 12.43 4.28
N MET A 19 11.03 12.31 3.43
CA MET A 19 11.12 11.57 2.17
C MET A 19 12.14 12.20 1.23
N LYS A 20 12.12 13.54 1.12
CA LYS A 20 13.05 14.30 0.29
C LYS A 20 14.50 14.10 0.74
N VAL A 21 14.79 14.24 2.03
CA VAL A 21 16.14 14.06 2.59
C VAL A 21 16.65 12.64 2.35
N CYS A 22 15.81 11.61 2.59
CA CYS A 22 16.17 10.22 2.29
C CYS A 22 16.56 10.03 0.81
N TRP A 23 15.83 10.67 -0.10
CA TRP A 23 16.07 10.56 -1.54
C TRP A 23 17.35 11.28 -1.99
N GLU A 24 17.61 12.47 -1.44
CA GLU A 24 18.84 13.23 -1.69
C GLU A 24 20.08 12.43 -1.23
N ILE A 25 20.04 11.89 -0.01
CA ILE A 25 21.12 11.04 0.53
C ILE A 25 21.33 9.81 -0.35
N TYR A 26 20.26 9.16 -0.80
CA TYR A 26 20.36 8.03 -1.71
C TYR A 26 21.10 8.41 -3.01
N GLY A 27 20.75 9.56 -3.61
CA GLY A 27 21.43 10.09 -4.79
C GLY A 27 22.93 10.37 -4.56
N ASP A 28 23.27 10.98 -3.42
CA ASP A 28 24.65 11.26 -3.04
C ASP A 28 25.49 9.98 -2.86
N LEU A 29 24.90 8.92 -2.29
CA LEU A 29 25.57 7.63 -2.12
C LEU A 29 25.85 6.98 -3.49
N LEU A 30 24.90 7.05 -4.41
CA LEU A 30 25.09 6.56 -5.78
C LEU A 30 26.20 7.34 -6.50
N ALA A 31 26.23 8.67 -6.35
CA ALA A 31 27.27 9.53 -6.94
C ALA A 31 28.68 9.19 -6.42
N LYS A 32 28.78 8.68 -5.18
CA LYS A 32 30.04 8.20 -4.57
C LYS A 32 30.42 6.76 -5.00
N GLY A 33 29.65 6.14 -5.90
CA GLY A 33 29.91 4.80 -6.42
C GLY A 33 29.44 3.66 -5.52
N ILE A 34 28.62 3.95 -4.49
CA ILE A 34 28.01 2.90 -3.67
C ILE A 34 26.98 2.14 -4.52
N LYS A 35 26.98 0.81 -4.40
CA LYS A 35 26.04 -0.02 -5.14
C LYS A 35 24.58 0.26 -4.74
N PRO A 36 23.61 0.29 -5.68
CA PRO A 36 22.20 0.59 -5.39
C PRO A 36 21.58 -0.28 -4.30
N GLU A 37 21.93 -1.57 -4.23
CA GLU A 37 21.43 -2.52 -3.23
C GLU A 37 21.84 -2.17 -1.80
N ILE A 38 22.95 -1.46 -1.61
CA ILE A 38 23.40 -0.97 -0.30
C ILE A 38 22.88 0.44 -0.06
N ALA A 39 22.96 1.31 -1.07
CA ALA A 39 22.52 2.70 -0.97
C ALA A 39 21.03 2.78 -0.57
N ARG A 40 20.18 1.86 -1.04
CA ARG A 40 18.75 1.86 -0.75
C ARG A 40 18.38 1.63 0.72
N TYR A 41 19.33 1.28 1.60
CA TYR A 41 19.08 1.15 3.05
C TYR A 41 18.68 2.46 3.72
N VAL A 42 18.97 3.61 3.09
CA VAL A 42 18.50 4.91 3.58
C VAL A 42 17.07 5.23 3.15
N LEU A 43 16.51 4.48 2.20
CA LEU A 43 15.14 4.71 1.72
C LEU A 43 14.12 4.23 2.75
N PRO A 44 13.03 4.97 2.94
CA PRO A 44 12.01 4.66 3.94
C PRO A 44 11.09 3.52 3.47
N ASN A 45 10.38 2.90 4.42
CA ASN A 45 9.35 1.90 4.12
C ASN A 45 8.18 2.45 3.29
N ALA A 46 8.01 3.78 3.25
CA ALA A 46 7.02 4.46 2.43
C ALA A 46 7.45 4.61 0.95
N CYS A 47 8.66 4.17 0.59
CA CYS A 47 9.12 4.16 -0.79
C CYS A 47 8.15 3.36 -1.66
N GLU A 48 7.66 3.98 -2.74
CA GLU A 48 6.78 3.31 -3.68
C GLU A 48 7.47 2.08 -4.28
N THR A 49 6.70 0.99 -4.39
CA THR A 49 7.15 -0.24 -5.01
C THR A 49 6.02 -0.85 -5.82
N GLN A 50 6.37 -1.41 -6.97
CA GLN A 50 5.44 -2.12 -7.84
C GLN A 50 5.68 -3.61 -7.70
N ILE A 51 4.62 -4.34 -7.36
CA ILE A 51 4.67 -5.79 -7.15
C ILE A 51 3.65 -6.44 -8.09
N ILE A 52 4.13 -7.33 -8.95
CA ILE A 52 3.28 -8.15 -9.82
C ILE A 52 3.09 -9.49 -9.14
N CYS A 53 1.84 -9.85 -8.89
CA CYS A 53 1.47 -11.10 -8.25
C CYS A 53 0.48 -11.88 -9.13
N THR A 54 0.63 -13.19 -9.14
CA THR A 54 -0.35 -14.11 -9.74
C THR A 54 -0.96 -14.95 -8.63
N TRP A 55 -2.30 -15.05 -8.63
CA TRP A 55 -3.03 -15.83 -7.64
C TRP A 55 -4.14 -16.63 -8.29
N ASN A 56 -4.40 -17.82 -7.76
CA ASN A 56 -5.61 -18.57 -8.09
C ASN A 56 -6.84 -17.99 -7.36
N PHE A 57 -8.04 -18.41 -7.76
CA PHE A 57 -9.28 -17.88 -7.17
C PHE A 57 -9.41 -18.12 -5.66
N ARG A 58 -8.88 -19.25 -5.14
CA ARG A 58 -8.91 -19.56 -3.71
C ARG A 58 -8.05 -18.57 -2.92
N GLU A 59 -6.87 -18.23 -3.44
CA GLU A 59 -5.96 -17.25 -2.85
C GLU A 59 -6.53 -15.84 -2.86
N ILE A 60 -7.14 -15.42 -3.97
CA ILE A 60 -7.82 -14.12 -4.08
C ILE A 60 -8.88 -13.98 -2.99
N ARG A 61 -9.73 -14.99 -2.80
CA ARG A 61 -10.75 -14.99 -1.74
C ARG A 61 -10.12 -14.90 -0.35
N HIS A 62 -9.01 -15.60 -0.13
CA HIS A 62 -8.30 -15.59 1.14
C HIS A 62 -7.69 -14.22 1.45
N ILE A 63 -7.00 -13.62 0.48
CA ILE A 63 -6.40 -12.28 0.62
C ILE A 63 -7.48 -11.24 0.88
N ILE A 64 -8.57 -11.24 0.11
CA ILE A 64 -9.69 -10.32 0.32
C ILE A 64 -10.19 -10.46 1.77
N LYS A 65 -10.50 -11.67 2.23
CA LYS A 65 -10.99 -11.91 3.60
C LYS A 65 -10.05 -11.35 4.68
N LEU A 66 -8.74 -11.56 4.53
CA LEU A 66 -7.76 -11.12 5.53
C LEU A 66 -7.48 -9.61 5.47
N ARG A 67 -7.39 -9.06 4.27
CA ARG A 67 -6.85 -7.70 4.05
C ARG A 67 -7.93 -6.63 3.93
N THR A 68 -9.20 -6.99 3.76
CA THR A 68 -10.31 -6.03 3.94
C THR A 68 -10.73 -5.84 5.41
N SER A 69 -10.16 -6.62 6.34
CA SER A 69 -10.48 -6.52 7.77
C SER A 69 -10.12 -5.15 8.35
N LYS A 70 -10.90 -4.68 9.34
CA LYS A 70 -10.60 -3.45 10.10
C LYS A 70 -9.28 -3.49 10.86
N ARG A 71 -8.74 -4.69 11.11
CA ARG A 71 -7.43 -4.87 11.79
C ARG A 71 -6.25 -4.73 10.83
N ALA A 72 -6.48 -4.82 9.52
CA ALA A 72 -5.44 -4.64 8.52
C ALA A 72 -5.07 -3.15 8.41
N LEU A 73 -3.82 -2.86 8.03
CA LEU A 73 -3.37 -1.50 7.75
C LEU A 73 -4.26 -0.83 6.68
N PRO A 74 -4.53 0.48 6.78
CA PRO A 74 -5.37 1.18 5.81
C PRO A 74 -4.91 1.03 4.35
N GLU A 75 -3.60 1.04 4.11
CA GLU A 75 -2.97 0.99 2.78
C GLU A 75 -3.25 -0.36 2.11
N ILE A 76 -2.97 -1.47 2.79
CA ILE A 76 -3.26 -2.81 2.25
C ILE A 76 -4.77 -3.05 2.12
N ARG A 77 -5.58 -2.40 2.95
CA ARG A 77 -7.05 -2.46 2.85
C ARG A 77 -7.55 -1.79 1.58
N ALA A 78 -6.98 -0.66 1.19
CA ALA A 78 -7.31 0.00 -0.08
C ALA A 78 -6.98 -0.92 -1.26
N VAL A 79 -5.76 -1.51 -1.27
CA VAL A 79 -5.35 -2.48 -2.30
C VAL A 79 -6.28 -3.69 -2.36
N ALA A 80 -6.58 -4.31 -1.21
CA ALA A 80 -7.46 -5.48 -1.15
C ALA A 80 -8.91 -5.18 -1.53
N SER A 81 -9.39 -3.96 -1.25
CA SER A 81 -10.73 -3.51 -1.65
C SER A 81 -10.82 -3.35 -3.17
N GLU A 82 -9.76 -2.88 -3.80
CA GLU A 82 -9.69 -2.76 -5.27
C GLU A 82 -9.60 -4.15 -5.94
N ILE A 83 -8.79 -5.06 -5.37
CA ILE A 83 -8.78 -6.47 -5.80
C ILE A 83 -10.19 -7.06 -5.71
N ARG A 84 -10.92 -6.80 -4.62
CA ARG A 84 -12.30 -7.27 -4.45
C ARG A 84 -13.24 -6.69 -5.50
N ARG A 85 -13.12 -5.39 -5.83
CA ARG A 85 -13.93 -4.72 -6.85
C ARG A 85 -13.75 -5.40 -8.21
N ILE A 86 -12.50 -5.54 -8.65
CA ILE A 86 -12.16 -6.19 -9.93
C ILE A 86 -12.62 -7.65 -9.94
N ALA A 87 -12.37 -8.39 -8.85
CA ALA A 87 -12.79 -9.78 -8.77
C ALA A 87 -14.33 -9.91 -8.82
N GLN A 88 -15.08 -9.00 -8.19
CA GLN A 88 -16.55 -8.98 -8.21
C GLN A 88 -17.10 -8.74 -9.62
N GLU A 89 -16.44 -7.91 -10.42
CA GLU A 89 -16.80 -7.66 -11.82
C GLU A 89 -16.63 -8.90 -12.69
N ILE A 90 -15.61 -9.72 -12.42
CA ILE A 90 -15.30 -10.91 -13.23
C ILE A 90 -16.06 -12.15 -12.74
N TYR A 91 -16.21 -12.33 -11.42
CA TYR A 91 -16.64 -13.59 -10.78
C TYR A 91 -17.84 -13.44 -9.83
N GLY A 92 -18.70 -12.44 -10.05
CA GLY A 92 -19.69 -11.96 -9.09
C GLY A 92 -20.43 -13.02 -8.27
N ASP A 93 -21.03 -14.02 -8.93
CA ASP A 93 -21.78 -15.10 -8.27
C ASP A 93 -20.89 -16.04 -7.45
N LEU A 94 -19.66 -16.30 -7.90
CA LEU A 94 -18.72 -17.19 -7.20
C LEU A 94 -18.15 -16.52 -5.95
N LEU A 95 -17.90 -15.21 -5.99
CA LEU A 95 -17.39 -14.45 -4.84
C LEU A 95 -18.40 -14.35 -3.70
N ALA A 96 -19.67 -14.09 -4.04
CA ALA A 96 -20.75 -13.97 -3.07
C ALA A 96 -20.93 -15.24 -2.22
N LYS A 97 -20.70 -16.42 -2.81
CA LYS A 97 -20.92 -17.74 -2.17
C LYS A 97 -19.95 -18.08 -1.03
N GLY A 98 -18.98 -17.24 -0.67
CA GLY A 98 -18.30 -17.44 0.62
C GLY A 98 -17.34 -16.37 1.09
N ILE A 99 -17.59 -15.11 0.74
CA ILE A 99 -17.08 -13.97 1.48
C ILE A 99 -18.30 -13.23 2.04
N LYS A 100 -18.69 -13.55 3.28
CA LYS A 100 -19.69 -12.72 3.97
C LYS A 100 -19.05 -11.37 4.25
N PRO A 101 -19.62 -10.25 3.80
CA PRO A 101 -19.04 -8.95 4.05
C PRO A 101 -19.24 -8.63 5.53
N GLU A 102 -18.18 -8.70 6.33
CA GLU A 102 -18.11 -7.87 7.54
C GLU A 102 -17.90 -6.44 7.04
N ILE A 103 -19.00 -5.80 6.68
CA ILE A 103 -19.02 -4.43 6.16
C ILE A 103 -18.43 -3.55 7.25
N ALA A 104 -17.29 -2.93 6.95
CA ALA A 104 -16.76 -1.86 7.75
C ALA A 104 -17.70 -0.66 7.66
N ARG A 105 -18.62 -0.54 8.63
CA ARG A 105 -19.10 0.77 9.10
C ARG A 105 -17.99 1.48 9.85
#